data_AF-A0AAE0LZH1-F1
#
_entry.id   AF-A0AAE0LZH1-F1
#
_cell.length_a   1.000
_cell.length_b   1.000
_cell.length_c   1.000
_cell.angle_alpha   90.00
_cell.angle_beta   90.00
_cell.angle_gamma   90.00
#
_symmetry.space_group_name_H-M   'P 1'
#
loop_
_entity.id
_entity.type
_entity.pdbx_description
1 polymer ?
#
loop_
_entity_poly.entity_id
_entity_poly.type
_entity_poly.pdbx_seq_one_letter_code
_entity_poly.pdbx_strand_id
1 'polypeptide(L)'
;MKGRSSLLSLGGVRWGAAARRTTPFINNPRSCPSSSQRFSTSPTQKQDLFEALEGAEKEKKKGTKVIFSGIQPTGVPHLGNYFGALQQWKRLQDEAYYSSSSVVGNNENFNENDQGYKDTRLLFCIVDLHAITMPREWGLLAQWKREMMASLLAIGLDPNLSTMFYQSTVSAHTELQWILSCTASTGYLSRMTQWKSKISVKDDASLLDKEVLSTLKHGLFSYPILQAADILVHRATHVPVGEDQKQHLEFARNCVTNFNHRYLGPYLVKPETIVSSIKRVMSLTNPTSKMSKSDPAAASRILITDTAEAIEKKIKGAVTDFNAKYVWYDPEARPGVSNLLLLLSHLDPHNRTPEQLVADDFGGGDGPTGTTNQVKILKEQVAKAVNAELEPIREKFNEIMSRDKEHPGYLNQVIMTGRSRARSSAANTMRIVRQACELDLYT
;
A
#
# COMPACT_ATOMS: atom_id res chain seq x y z
N MET A 1 -68.58 26.44 7.89
CA MET A 1 -68.25 26.80 6.49
C MET A 1 -66.79 26.46 6.24
N LYS A 2 -66.53 25.63 5.21
CA LYS A 2 -65.26 25.35 4.50
C LYS A 2 -64.03 24.93 5.34
N GLY A 3 -63.34 23.81 5.13
CA GLY A 3 -63.42 22.71 4.16
C GLY A 3 -62.17 21.80 4.30
N ARG A 4 -62.41 20.47 4.20
CA ARG A 4 -61.65 19.36 3.54
C ARG A 4 -60.17 19.60 3.12
N SER A 5 -59.22 18.64 3.13
CA SER A 5 -59.20 17.16 3.23
C SER A 5 -57.75 16.63 3.14
N SER A 6 -57.56 15.38 3.61
CA SER A 6 -56.65 14.27 3.17
C SER A 6 -55.12 14.45 3.23
N LEU A 7 -54.42 13.67 4.09
CA LEU A 7 -53.88 12.30 3.94
C LEU A 7 -52.50 12.28 3.24
N LEU A 8 -51.48 11.73 3.92
CA LEU A 8 -50.89 10.45 3.52
C LEU A 8 -49.91 9.92 4.58
N SER A 9 -50.07 8.62 4.82
CA SER A 9 -49.30 7.73 5.67
C SER A 9 -47.92 7.45 5.07
N LEU A 10 -46.87 7.47 5.89
CA LEU A 10 -45.58 6.84 5.58
C LEU A 10 -45.36 5.70 6.56
N GLY A 11 -45.42 4.48 6.02
CA GLY A 11 -45.20 3.23 6.73
C GLY A 11 -43.77 3.11 7.25
N GLY A 12 -43.64 2.96 8.57
CA GLY A 12 -42.41 2.51 9.21
C GLY A 12 -42.30 0.99 9.13
N VAL A 13 -41.24 0.50 8.49
CA VAL A 13 -40.84 -0.92 8.53
C VAL A 13 -40.27 -1.19 9.92
N ARG A 14 -41.04 -1.88 10.77
CA ARG A 14 -40.64 -2.35 12.10
C ARG A 14 -39.94 -3.70 11.95
N TRP A 15 -38.65 -3.76 12.24
CA TRP A 15 -37.94 -5.03 12.44
C TRP A 15 -38.50 -5.70 13.71
N GLY A 16 -39.17 -6.83 13.55
CA GLY A 16 -39.88 -7.53 14.62
C GLY A 16 -38.93 -8.04 15.72
N ALA A 17 -39.12 -7.55 16.94
CA ALA A 17 -38.60 -8.16 18.15
C ALA A 17 -39.52 -9.30 18.57
N ALA A 18 -39.06 -10.55 18.47
CA ALA A 18 -39.76 -11.70 19.04
C ALA A 18 -39.45 -11.81 20.54
N ALA A 19 -40.50 -11.69 21.35
CA ALA A 19 -40.46 -11.81 22.80
C ALA A 19 -40.09 -13.22 23.28
N ARG A 20 -39.22 -13.30 24.28
CA ARG A 20 -38.86 -14.54 24.99
C ARG A 20 -40.04 -14.98 25.87
N ARG A 21 -40.55 -16.19 25.65
CA ARG A 21 -41.29 -16.96 26.67
C ARG A 21 -40.33 -17.92 27.34
N THR A 22 -40.31 -17.85 28.67
CA THR A 22 -39.57 -18.73 29.58
C THR A 22 -40.32 -20.06 29.77
N THR A 23 -39.67 -21.18 29.48
CA THR A 23 -40.00 -22.51 30.03
C THR A 23 -38.70 -23.27 30.35
N PRO A 24 -38.70 -24.16 31.36
CA PRO A 24 -37.49 -24.52 32.10
C PRO A 24 -36.67 -25.64 31.44
N PHE A 25 -35.37 -25.62 31.76
CA PHE A 25 -34.35 -26.60 31.39
C PHE A 25 -34.70 -28.01 31.88
N ILE A 26 -34.69 -28.99 30.95
CA ILE A 26 -34.51 -30.41 31.25
C ILE A 26 -33.36 -30.93 30.36
N ASN A 27 -32.32 -31.41 31.03
CA ASN A 27 -31.15 -32.08 30.44
C ASN A 27 -31.54 -33.40 29.75
N ASN A 28 -31.14 -33.58 28.49
CA ASN A 28 -31.03 -34.92 27.90
C ASN A 28 -29.93 -34.93 26.82
N PRO A 29 -28.87 -35.77 26.95
CA PRO A 29 -27.81 -35.85 25.95
C PRO A 29 -28.24 -36.84 24.85
N ARG A 30 -28.49 -36.36 23.63
CA ARG A 30 -28.68 -37.25 22.46
C ARG A 30 -27.91 -36.76 21.24
N SER A 31 -26.83 -37.50 20.95
CA SER A 31 -26.37 -37.98 19.65
C SER A 31 -26.33 -37.00 18.47
N CYS A 32 -25.10 -36.72 17.99
CA CYS A 32 -24.84 -36.24 16.63
C CYS A 32 -25.50 -37.17 15.59
N PRO A 33 -26.22 -36.65 14.57
CA PRO A 33 -26.58 -37.46 13.43
C PRO A 33 -25.36 -37.63 12.52
N SER A 34 -24.97 -38.88 12.32
CA SER A 34 -24.04 -39.30 11.28
C SER A 34 -24.68 -39.24 9.89
N SER A 35 -23.82 -38.97 8.91
CA SER A 35 -23.93 -39.31 7.48
C SER A 35 -24.82 -38.45 6.56
N SER A 36 -24.13 -37.94 5.53
CA SER A 36 -24.55 -37.90 4.12
C SER A 36 -25.82 -37.11 3.76
N GLN A 37 -25.68 -35.79 3.70
CA GLN A 37 -26.27 -35.00 2.61
C GLN A 37 -25.17 -34.12 2.02
N ARG A 38 -24.40 -34.71 1.07
CA ARG A 38 -23.58 -33.92 0.15
C ARG A 38 -24.55 -33.28 -0.83
N PHE A 39 -24.69 -31.96 -0.79
CA PHE A 39 -25.25 -31.24 -1.92
C PHE A 39 -24.35 -31.50 -3.13
N SER A 40 -24.90 -32.18 -4.12
CA SER A 40 -24.23 -32.53 -5.36
C SER A 40 -24.09 -31.26 -6.21
N THR A 41 -22.94 -30.60 -6.17
CA THR A 41 -22.56 -29.65 -7.21
C THR A 41 -22.54 -30.36 -8.56
N SER A 42 -23.05 -29.71 -9.61
CA SER A 42 -23.15 -30.33 -10.93
C SER A 42 -21.75 -30.68 -11.48
N PRO A 43 -21.62 -31.72 -12.34
CA PRO A 43 -20.34 -32.12 -12.92
C PRO A 43 -19.62 -30.96 -13.64
N THR A 44 -20.37 -30.06 -14.29
CA THR A 44 -19.87 -28.88 -14.99
C THR A 44 -19.26 -27.84 -14.05
N GLN A 45 -19.87 -27.55 -12.89
CA GLN A 45 -19.33 -26.58 -11.92
C GLN A 45 -18.02 -27.06 -11.29
N LYS A 46 -17.87 -28.37 -11.05
CA LYS A 46 -16.58 -28.94 -10.62
C LYS A 46 -15.53 -28.81 -11.71
N GLN A 47 -15.90 -29.03 -12.96
CA GLN A 47 -14.99 -28.94 -14.10
C GLN A 47 -14.48 -27.51 -14.29
N ASP A 48 -15.34 -26.50 -14.19
CA ASP A 48 -14.95 -25.08 -14.26
C ASP A 48 -14.04 -24.64 -13.11
N LEU A 49 -14.25 -25.19 -11.91
CA LEU A 49 -13.39 -24.95 -10.75
C LEU A 49 -12.04 -25.62 -10.92
N PHE A 50 -12.02 -26.85 -11.42
CA PHE A 50 -10.80 -27.57 -11.77
C PHE A 50 -10.03 -26.85 -12.87
N GLU A 51 -10.69 -26.33 -13.91
CA GLU A 51 -10.05 -25.54 -14.97
C GLU A 51 -9.52 -24.20 -14.46
N ALA A 52 -10.22 -23.53 -13.55
CA ALA A 52 -9.73 -22.30 -12.91
C ALA A 52 -8.53 -22.56 -11.98
N LEU A 53 -8.56 -23.66 -11.23
CA LEU A 53 -7.45 -24.10 -10.37
C LEU A 53 -6.26 -24.58 -11.22
N GLU A 54 -6.49 -25.32 -12.30
CA GLU A 54 -5.47 -25.67 -13.28
C GLU A 54 -4.90 -24.44 -13.98
N GLY A 55 -5.72 -23.44 -14.30
CA GLY A 55 -5.27 -22.16 -14.85
C GLY A 55 -4.36 -21.43 -13.87
N ALA A 56 -4.73 -21.40 -12.59
CA ALA A 56 -3.91 -20.83 -11.52
C ALA A 56 -2.60 -21.63 -11.27
N GLU A 57 -2.64 -22.96 -11.34
CA GLU A 57 -1.45 -23.80 -11.26
C GLU A 57 -0.57 -23.69 -12.51
N LYS A 58 -1.16 -23.51 -13.69
CA LYS A 58 -0.46 -23.21 -14.95
C LYS A 58 0.18 -21.82 -14.91
N GLU A 59 -0.47 -20.79 -14.35
CA GLU A 59 0.15 -19.48 -14.09
C GLU A 59 1.33 -19.60 -13.11
N LYS A 60 1.18 -20.41 -12.06
CA LYS A 60 2.27 -20.69 -11.11
C LYS A 60 3.41 -21.48 -11.74
N LYS A 61 3.12 -22.41 -12.65
CA LYS A 61 4.11 -23.17 -13.46
C LYS A 61 4.73 -22.35 -14.59
N LYS A 62 4.07 -21.28 -15.07
CA LYS A 62 4.59 -20.37 -16.09
C LYS A 62 5.56 -19.31 -15.57
N GLY A 63 5.77 -19.20 -14.25
CA GLY A 63 6.69 -18.23 -13.68
C GLY A 63 6.18 -16.78 -13.70
N THR A 64 4.87 -16.56 -13.91
CA THR A 64 4.30 -15.22 -13.98
C THR A 64 4.27 -14.57 -12.58
N LYS A 65 5.08 -13.53 -12.38
CA LYS A 65 5.12 -12.73 -11.15
C LYS A 65 4.02 -11.68 -11.16
N VAL A 66 3.17 -11.66 -10.15
CA VAL A 66 2.24 -10.56 -9.87
C VAL A 66 2.74 -9.80 -8.67
N ILE A 67 3.09 -8.52 -8.86
CA ILE A 67 3.56 -7.63 -7.80
C ILE A 67 2.45 -6.63 -7.49
N PHE A 68 2.04 -6.58 -6.23
CA PHE A 68 1.08 -5.60 -5.73
C PHE A 68 1.72 -4.69 -4.70
N SER A 69 1.53 -3.38 -4.82
CA SER A 69 1.92 -2.43 -3.78
C SER A 69 0.89 -1.30 -3.62
N GLY A 70 0.70 -0.86 -2.38
CA GLY A 70 -0.30 0.14 -2.02
C GLY A 70 0.32 1.39 -1.40
N ILE A 71 -0.21 2.57 -1.73
CA ILE A 71 0.18 3.85 -1.11
C ILE A 71 -1.05 4.68 -0.72
N GLN A 72 -1.05 5.26 0.48
CA GLN A 72 -2.16 6.10 0.93
C GLN A 72 -2.16 7.47 0.24
N PRO A 73 -3.31 7.94 -0.28
CA PRO A 73 -3.45 9.29 -0.82
C PRO A 73 -3.39 10.30 0.32
N THR A 74 -2.22 10.90 0.49
CA THR A 74 -1.88 11.85 1.56
C THR A 74 -1.31 13.13 0.95
N GLY A 75 -1.79 13.49 -0.25
CA GLY A 75 -1.21 14.54 -1.09
C GLY A 75 0.15 14.13 -1.66
N VAL A 76 0.92 15.12 -2.08
CA VAL A 76 2.26 14.94 -2.68
C VAL A 76 3.18 14.10 -1.76
N PRO A 77 3.84 13.04 -2.26
CA PRO A 77 4.84 12.27 -1.53
C PRO A 77 6.04 13.11 -1.04
N HIS A 78 6.63 12.70 0.07
CA HIS A 78 7.92 13.22 0.52
C HIS A 78 9.08 12.28 0.18
N LEU A 79 10.34 12.73 0.35
CA LEU A 79 11.54 11.94 0.09
C LEU A 79 11.52 10.56 0.76
N GLY A 80 11.07 10.48 2.01
CA GLY A 80 10.90 9.20 2.69
C GLY A 80 9.92 8.23 2.00
N ASN A 81 8.88 8.71 1.30
CA ASN A 81 8.04 7.85 0.45
C ASN A 81 8.74 7.51 -0.87
N TYR A 82 9.43 8.49 -1.45
CA TYR A 82 10.15 8.34 -2.72
C TYR A 82 11.18 7.21 -2.65
N PHE A 83 12.16 7.33 -1.74
CA PHE A 83 13.18 6.30 -1.53
C PHE A 83 12.59 5.03 -0.90
N GLY A 84 11.63 5.16 0.01
CA GLY A 84 11.08 4.00 0.72
C GLY A 84 10.27 3.03 -0.16
N ALA A 85 9.67 3.52 -1.26
CA ALA A 85 8.81 2.70 -2.10
C ALA A 85 8.78 3.12 -3.59
N LEU A 86 8.62 4.41 -3.89
CA LEU A 86 8.26 4.83 -5.26
C LEU A 86 9.41 4.65 -6.27
N GLN A 87 10.65 4.91 -5.86
CA GLN A 87 11.83 4.64 -6.69
C GLN A 87 11.94 3.14 -7.00
N GLN A 88 11.67 2.28 -6.01
CA GLN A 88 11.64 0.84 -6.20
C GLN A 88 10.52 0.41 -7.17
N TRP A 89 9.35 1.07 -7.15
CA TRP A 89 8.28 0.78 -8.11
C TRP A 89 8.71 1.07 -9.54
N LYS A 90 9.38 2.20 -9.77
CA LYS A 90 9.96 2.53 -11.08
C LYS A 90 10.97 1.49 -11.52
N ARG A 91 11.87 1.07 -10.61
CA ARG A 91 12.86 0.02 -10.89
C ARG A 91 12.22 -1.31 -11.26
N LEU A 92 11.20 -1.75 -10.53
CA LEU A 92 10.46 -2.99 -10.82
C LEU A 92 9.77 -2.93 -12.19
N GLN A 93 9.25 -1.76 -12.58
CA GLN A 93 8.71 -1.53 -13.92
C GLN A 93 9.76 -1.67 -15.00
N ASP A 94 10.93 -1.07 -14.80
CA ASP A 94 12.02 -1.12 -15.78
C ASP A 94 12.58 -2.54 -15.92
N GLU A 95 12.78 -3.24 -14.80
CA GLU A 95 13.18 -4.65 -14.78
C GLU A 95 12.17 -5.55 -15.53
N ALA A 96 10.86 -5.33 -15.33
CA ALA A 96 9.81 -6.05 -16.05
C ALA A 96 9.81 -5.73 -17.56
N TYR A 97 10.11 -4.49 -17.94
CA TYR A 97 10.20 -4.07 -19.33
C TYR A 97 11.41 -4.67 -20.07
N TYR A 98 12.60 -4.66 -19.46
CA TYR A 98 13.80 -5.22 -20.08
C TYR A 98 13.76 -6.74 -20.19
N SER A 99 13.22 -7.43 -19.17
CA SER A 99 13.07 -8.89 -19.20
C SER A 99 12.10 -9.37 -20.28
N SER A 100 11.06 -8.59 -20.58
CA SER A 100 10.12 -8.91 -21.67
C SER A 100 10.65 -8.57 -23.07
N SER A 101 11.51 -7.55 -23.19
CA SER A 101 12.10 -7.12 -24.48
C SER A 101 13.24 -8.04 -24.95
N SER A 102 13.89 -8.76 -24.04
CA SER A 102 15.01 -9.69 -24.37
C SER A 102 14.55 -11.03 -24.97
N VAL A 103 13.23 -11.29 -25.01
CA VAL A 103 12.62 -12.53 -25.54
C VAL A 103 12.07 -12.34 -26.97
N VAL A 104 12.36 -11.20 -27.62
CA VAL A 104 12.05 -11.01 -29.05
C VAL A 104 13.09 -11.74 -29.91
N GLY A 105 13.09 -13.07 -29.81
CA GLY A 105 13.58 -14.00 -30.80
C GLY A 105 12.39 -14.71 -31.44
N ASN A 106 12.08 -14.35 -32.69
CA ASN A 106 11.29 -15.10 -33.67
C ASN A 106 10.05 -15.87 -33.16
N ASN A 107 8.94 -15.18 -32.89
CA ASN A 107 7.62 -15.81 -32.93
C ASN A 107 6.57 -14.85 -33.50
N GLU A 108 6.11 -15.15 -34.73
CA GLU A 108 5.27 -14.32 -35.60
C GLU A 108 3.78 -14.27 -35.24
N ASN A 109 3.40 -14.55 -33.99
CA ASN A 109 2.00 -14.47 -33.55
C ASN A 109 1.84 -13.35 -32.50
N PHE A 110 1.94 -12.11 -32.96
CA PHE A 110 1.58 -10.93 -32.17
C PHE A 110 0.05 -10.75 -32.21
N ASN A 111 -0.61 -10.94 -31.07
CA ASN A 111 -1.96 -10.45 -30.86
C ASN A 111 -1.86 -9.01 -30.32
N GLU A 112 -2.30 -8.02 -31.08
CA GLU A 112 -2.26 -6.57 -30.75
C GLU A 112 -3.07 -6.20 -29.48
N ASN A 113 -3.78 -7.14 -28.86
CA ASN A 113 -4.56 -6.87 -27.65
C ASN A 113 -3.85 -7.31 -26.35
N ASP A 114 -2.69 -7.96 -26.45
CA ASP A 114 -1.89 -8.41 -25.29
C ASP A 114 -0.59 -7.59 -25.21
N GLN A 115 -0.76 -6.26 -25.14
CA GLN A 115 0.34 -5.31 -25.08
C GLN A 115 1.00 -5.34 -23.69
N GLY A 116 2.01 -6.19 -23.56
CA GLY A 116 3.03 -6.12 -22.52
C GLY A 116 3.00 -7.26 -21.50
N TYR A 117 4.19 -7.86 -21.31
CA TYR A 117 4.60 -8.65 -20.13
C TYR A 117 4.09 -10.08 -20.05
N LYS A 118 4.75 -11.01 -20.75
CA LYS A 118 4.47 -12.45 -20.60
C LYS A 118 4.64 -12.95 -19.15
N ASP A 119 5.55 -12.34 -18.36
CA ASP A 119 5.96 -12.92 -17.07
C ASP A 119 5.87 -12.02 -15.83
N THR A 120 5.60 -10.71 -15.91
CA THR A 120 5.45 -9.87 -14.69
C THR A 120 4.34 -8.82 -14.80
N ARG A 121 3.34 -8.87 -13.91
CA ARG A 121 2.26 -7.88 -13.79
C ARG A 121 2.47 -7.00 -12.58
N LEU A 122 2.40 -5.68 -12.78
CA LEU A 122 2.58 -4.67 -11.73
C LEU A 122 1.25 -3.98 -11.42
N LEU A 123 0.86 -3.99 -10.15
CA LEU A 123 -0.35 -3.33 -9.65
C LEU A 123 0.03 -2.34 -8.55
N PHE A 124 -0.19 -1.06 -8.83
CA PHE A 124 0.06 0.04 -7.91
C PHE A 124 -1.27 0.67 -7.49
N CYS A 125 -1.65 0.43 -6.24
CA CYS A 125 -2.95 0.81 -5.71
C CYS A 125 -2.84 2.07 -4.83
N ILE A 126 -3.59 3.12 -5.17
CA ILE A 126 -3.79 4.26 -4.29
C ILE A 126 -4.91 3.91 -3.33
N VAL A 127 -4.54 3.59 -2.08
CA VAL A 127 -5.42 2.99 -1.07
C VAL A 127 -6.26 4.03 -0.32
N ASP A 128 -7.28 4.55 -0.99
CA ASP A 128 -8.17 5.57 -0.44
C ASP A 128 -9.13 5.06 0.64
N LEU A 129 -9.49 3.77 0.67
CA LEU A 129 -10.29 3.18 1.76
C LEU A 129 -9.47 3.06 3.05
N HIS A 130 -8.18 2.72 2.95
CA HIS A 130 -7.27 2.77 4.10
C HIS A 130 -7.07 4.18 4.64
N ALA A 131 -7.20 5.18 3.77
CA ALA A 131 -6.96 6.56 4.17
C ALA A 131 -8.05 7.09 5.10
N ILE A 132 -9.28 6.59 4.99
CA ILE A 132 -10.43 7.02 5.81
C ILE A 132 -10.54 6.31 7.16
N THR A 133 -9.59 5.44 7.52
CA THR A 133 -9.59 4.79 8.85
C THR A 133 -9.18 5.73 9.98
N MET A 134 -8.59 6.87 9.64
CA MET A 134 -8.20 7.95 10.57
C MET A 134 -8.98 9.22 10.23
N PRO A 135 -9.22 10.12 11.21
CA PRO A 135 -9.81 11.43 10.95
C PRO A 135 -9.00 12.23 9.94
N ARG A 136 -9.68 12.93 9.03
CA ARG A 136 -9.06 13.81 8.02
C ARG A 136 -9.93 15.03 7.79
N GLU A 137 -9.31 16.06 7.25
CA GLU A 137 -10.04 17.23 6.77
C GLU A 137 -10.92 16.86 5.56
N TRP A 138 -12.16 17.33 5.62
CA TRP A 138 -13.13 17.10 4.56
C TRP A 138 -12.73 17.88 3.29
N GLY A 139 -13.10 17.35 2.12
CA GLY A 139 -12.83 17.98 0.82
C GLY A 139 -11.45 17.69 0.21
N LEU A 140 -10.45 17.30 1.00
CA LEU A 140 -9.08 17.13 0.49
C LEU A 140 -8.79 15.77 -0.18
N LEU A 141 -9.53 14.72 0.14
CA LEU A 141 -9.22 13.36 -0.36
C LEU A 141 -9.23 13.26 -1.88
N ALA A 142 -10.17 13.95 -2.55
CA ALA A 142 -10.26 13.95 -4.01
C ALA A 142 -9.01 14.57 -4.65
N GLN A 143 -8.56 15.71 -4.11
CA GLN A 143 -7.33 16.37 -4.52
C GLN A 143 -6.11 15.47 -4.27
N TRP A 144 -5.98 14.91 -3.07
CA TRP A 144 -4.86 14.05 -2.70
C TRP A 144 -4.76 12.78 -3.55
N LYS A 145 -5.89 12.21 -3.96
CA LYS A 145 -5.91 11.08 -4.90
C LYS A 145 -5.34 11.48 -6.26
N ARG A 146 -5.76 12.63 -6.79
CA ARG A 146 -5.26 13.17 -8.08
C ARG A 146 -3.79 13.52 -8.02
N GLU A 147 -3.36 14.22 -6.97
CA GLU A 147 -1.94 14.56 -6.74
C GLU A 147 -1.09 13.29 -6.60
N MET A 148 -1.58 12.26 -5.91
CA MET A 148 -0.86 10.99 -5.81
C MET A 148 -0.73 10.33 -7.19
N MET A 149 -1.80 10.26 -7.99
CA MET A 149 -1.73 9.72 -9.34
C MET A 149 -0.73 10.49 -10.23
N ALA A 150 -0.79 11.83 -10.19
CA ALA A 150 0.16 12.68 -10.91
C ALA A 150 1.61 12.45 -10.42
N SER A 151 1.81 12.25 -9.12
CA SER A 151 3.13 11.95 -8.54
C SER A 151 3.69 10.61 -9.04
N LEU A 152 2.85 9.57 -9.11
CA LEU A 152 3.25 8.26 -9.64
C LEU A 152 3.70 8.37 -11.11
N LEU A 153 2.93 9.09 -11.93
CA LEU A 153 3.28 9.36 -13.32
C LEU A 153 4.55 10.20 -13.46
N ALA A 154 4.72 11.22 -12.62
CA ALA A 154 5.87 12.12 -12.64
C ALA A 154 7.19 11.42 -12.28
N ILE A 155 7.15 10.40 -11.43
CA ILE A 155 8.28 9.52 -11.09
C ILE A 155 8.63 8.57 -12.27
N GLY A 156 7.79 8.52 -13.30
CA GLY A 156 8.00 7.74 -14.51
C GLY A 156 7.30 6.38 -14.52
N LEU A 157 6.33 6.15 -13.63
CA LEU A 157 5.44 5.00 -13.79
C LEU A 157 4.58 5.18 -15.04
N ASP A 158 4.60 4.18 -15.91
CA ASP A 158 3.91 4.21 -17.18
C ASP A 158 2.62 3.38 -17.04
N PRO A 159 1.44 3.99 -17.29
CA PRO A 159 0.15 3.32 -17.21
C PRO A 159 -0.04 2.22 -18.26
N ASN A 160 0.81 2.15 -19.28
CA ASN A 160 0.84 1.04 -20.23
C ASN A 160 1.62 -0.16 -19.69
N LEU A 161 2.58 0.08 -18.79
CA LEU A 161 3.46 -0.94 -18.24
C LEU A 161 2.99 -1.45 -16.87
N SER A 162 2.26 -0.62 -16.12
CA SER A 162 1.74 -0.95 -14.81
C SER A 162 0.27 -0.55 -14.67
N THR A 163 -0.47 -1.29 -13.83
CA THR A 163 -1.86 -0.97 -13.52
C THR A 163 -1.90 -0.07 -12.28
N MET A 164 -2.10 1.24 -12.50
CA MET A 164 -2.28 2.22 -11.43
C MET A 164 -3.77 2.53 -11.24
N PHE A 165 -4.30 2.40 -10.02
CA PHE A 165 -5.75 2.58 -9.79
C PHE A 165 -6.08 3.04 -8.36
N TYR A 166 -7.31 3.53 -8.16
CA TYR A 166 -7.85 3.84 -6.84
C TYR A 166 -8.57 2.63 -6.26
N GLN A 167 -8.23 2.25 -5.03
CA GLN A 167 -8.80 1.09 -4.33
C GLN A 167 -10.33 1.10 -4.33
N SER A 168 -10.97 2.22 -3.99
CA SER A 168 -12.44 2.36 -3.94
C SER A 168 -13.16 2.13 -5.26
N THR A 169 -12.45 2.16 -6.40
CA THR A 169 -13.06 1.96 -7.73
C THR A 169 -13.24 0.49 -8.11
N VAL A 170 -12.75 -0.42 -7.25
CA VAL A 170 -12.79 -1.88 -7.40
C VAL A 170 -13.49 -2.46 -6.17
N SER A 171 -14.80 -2.72 -6.28
CA SER A 171 -15.64 -3.20 -5.16
C SER A 171 -15.21 -4.56 -4.60
N ALA A 172 -14.47 -5.34 -5.37
CA ALA A 172 -13.96 -6.65 -4.98
C ALA A 172 -13.02 -6.59 -3.76
N HIS A 173 -12.34 -5.45 -3.51
CA HIS A 173 -11.50 -5.27 -2.32
C HIS A 173 -12.33 -5.38 -1.03
N THR A 174 -13.44 -4.65 -0.95
CA THR A 174 -14.33 -4.66 0.23
C THR A 174 -15.13 -5.94 0.34
N GLU A 175 -15.51 -6.53 -0.81
CA GLU A 175 -16.22 -7.81 -0.82
C GLU A 175 -15.33 -8.94 -0.31
N LEU A 176 -14.10 -9.05 -0.81
CA LEU A 176 -13.15 -10.05 -0.32
C LEU A 176 -12.78 -9.78 1.14
N GLN A 177 -12.62 -8.52 1.55
CA GLN A 177 -12.40 -8.17 2.96
C GLN A 177 -13.52 -8.75 3.85
N TRP A 178 -14.78 -8.62 3.47
CA TRP A 178 -15.90 -9.19 4.23
C TRP A 178 -15.79 -10.71 4.34
N ILE A 179 -15.56 -11.40 3.22
CA ILE A 179 -15.41 -12.86 3.18
C ILE A 179 -14.23 -13.31 4.06
N LEU A 180 -13.08 -12.66 3.95
CA LEU A 180 -11.91 -12.96 4.78
C LEU A 180 -12.16 -12.69 6.26
N SER A 181 -12.99 -11.70 6.61
CA SER A 181 -13.36 -11.39 7.99
C SER A 181 -14.06 -12.55 8.69
N CYS A 182 -14.76 -13.42 7.96
CA CYS A 182 -15.42 -14.61 8.51
C CYS A 182 -14.45 -15.73 8.94
N THR A 183 -13.17 -15.64 8.55
CA THR A 183 -12.13 -16.63 8.92
C THR A 183 -10.92 -15.99 9.62
N ALA A 184 -10.88 -14.66 9.69
CA ALA A 184 -9.86 -13.90 10.40
C ALA A 184 -10.06 -14.01 11.92
N SER A 185 -8.97 -14.25 12.66
CA SER A 185 -9.02 -14.31 14.12
C SER A 185 -8.99 -12.92 14.73
N THR A 186 -10.05 -12.53 15.45
CA THR A 186 -10.07 -11.30 16.27
C THR A 186 -8.92 -11.27 17.27
N GLY A 187 -8.57 -12.42 17.86
CA GLY A 187 -7.45 -12.52 18.79
C GLY A 187 -6.08 -12.32 18.12
N TYR A 188 -5.95 -12.61 16.83
CA TYR A 188 -4.73 -12.25 16.09
C TYR A 188 -4.67 -10.73 15.87
N LEU A 189 -5.76 -10.14 15.38
CA LEU A 189 -5.86 -8.70 15.13
C LEU A 189 -5.61 -7.88 16.41
N SER A 190 -6.07 -8.36 17.56
CA SER A 190 -5.85 -7.71 18.86
C SER A 190 -4.37 -7.62 19.26
N ARG A 191 -3.54 -8.56 18.80
CA ARG A 191 -2.10 -8.61 19.10
C ARG A 191 -1.25 -7.79 18.12
N MET A 192 -1.84 -7.30 17.04
CA MET A 192 -1.15 -6.36 16.15
C MET A 192 -0.92 -5.03 16.87
N THR A 193 0.27 -4.44 16.73
CA THR A 193 0.67 -3.24 17.48
C THR A 193 0.32 -1.94 16.75
N GLN A 194 0.08 -1.98 15.44
CA GLN A 194 -0.04 -0.78 14.61
C GLN A 194 -1.28 0.07 14.92
N TRP A 195 -2.38 -0.53 15.37
CA TRP A 195 -3.55 0.25 15.79
C TRP A 195 -3.31 0.89 17.16
N LYS A 196 -2.56 0.24 18.07
CA LYS A 196 -2.23 0.75 19.41
C LYS A 196 -1.44 2.05 19.31
N SER A 197 -0.39 2.04 18.49
CA SER A 197 0.43 3.24 18.24
C SER A 197 -0.37 4.37 17.59
N LYS A 198 -1.37 4.07 16.75
CA LYS A 198 -2.19 5.08 16.05
C LYS A 198 -3.24 5.76 16.92
N ILE A 199 -3.64 5.13 18.03
CA ILE A 199 -4.50 5.74 19.05
C ILE A 199 -3.70 6.23 20.27
N SER A 200 -2.37 6.24 20.18
CA SER A 200 -1.45 6.67 21.24
C SER A 200 -1.60 5.88 22.56
N VAL A 201 -1.92 4.59 22.46
CA VAL A 201 -2.04 3.69 23.59
C VAL A 201 -0.80 2.80 23.68
N LYS A 202 -0.42 2.38 24.89
CA LYS A 202 0.73 1.49 25.13
C LYS A 202 0.59 0.15 24.38
N ASP A 203 1.74 -0.42 23.99
CA ASP A 203 1.79 -1.67 23.21
C ASP A 203 1.25 -2.90 23.98
N ASP A 204 1.26 -2.86 25.31
CA ASP A 204 0.73 -3.91 26.19
C ASP A 204 -0.78 -3.77 26.48
N ALA A 205 -1.42 -2.68 26.02
CA ALA A 205 -2.83 -2.44 26.28
C ALA A 205 -3.73 -3.53 25.69
N SER A 206 -4.79 -3.84 26.43
CA SER A 206 -5.81 -4.81 26.06
C SER A 206 -6.91 -4.18 25.22
N LEU A 207 -7.49 -4.95 24.30
CA LEU A 207 -8.70 -4.51 23.58
C LEU A 207 -9.89 -4.26 24.51
N LEU A 208 -9.88 -4.82 25.72
CA LEU A 208 -10.96 -4.65 26.69
C LEU A 208 -10.80 -3.38 27.53
N ASP A 209 -9.69 -2.65 27.37
CA ASP A 209 -9.46 -1.42 28.10
C ASP A 209 -10.46 -0.36 27.64
N LYS A 210 -11.11 0.32 28.60
CA LYS A 210 -12.18 1.30 28.32
C LYS A 210 -11.73 2.43 27.40
N GLU A 211 -10.47 2.86 27.52
CA GLU A 211 -9.86 3.89 26.68
C GLU A 211 -9.68 3.42 25.23
N VAL A 212 -9.26 2.17 25.04
CA VAL A 212 -9.16 1.56 23.71
C VAL A 212 -10.55 1.44 23.08
N LEU A 213 -11.54 0.95 23.82
CA LEU A 213 -12.89 0.75 23.31
C LEU A 213 -13.60 2.05 22.90
N SER A 214 -13.28 3.18 23.54
CA SER A 214 -13.89 4.48 23.20
C SER A 214 -13.25 5.15 21.98
N THR A 215 -11.95 4.93 21.78
CA THR A 215 -11.15 5.58 20.74
C THR A 215 -11.05 4.74 19.46
N LEU A 216 -10.82 3.42 19.60
CA LEU A 216 -10.59 2.50 18.49
C LEU A 216 -11.85 2.34 17.64
N LYS A 217 -11.75 2.78 16.38
CA LYS A 217 -12.83 2.57 15.39
C LYS A 217 -12.64 1.24 14.69
N HIS A 218 -13.75 0.60 14.33
CA HIS A 218 -13.72 -0.72 13.69
C HIS A 218 -12.85 -0.74 12.42
N GLY A 219 -12.91 0.29 11.59
CA GLY A 219 -12.06 0.37 10.38
C GLY A 219 -10.56 0.39 10.69
N LEU A 220 -10.14 1.06 11.76
CA LEU A 220 -8.74 1.05 12.21
C LEU A 220 -8.33 -0.29 12.83
N PHE A 221 -9.27 -1.06 13.36
CA PHE A 221 -9.02 -2.40 13.86
C PHE A 221 -8.97 -3.45 12.74
N SER A 222 -9.85 -3.34 11.74
CA SER A 222 -10.03 -4.35 10.68
C SER A 222 -9.27 -4.06 9.38
N TYR A 223 -8.60 -2.91 9.23
CA TYR A 223 -7.83 -2.61 8.03
C TYR A 223 -6.77 -3.67 7.66
N PRO A 224 -6.16 -4.46 8.57
CA PRO A 224 -5.25 -5.53 8.15
C PRO A 224 -5.94 -6.60 7.29
N ILE A 225 -7.24 -6.83 7.50
CA ILE A 225 -8.05 -7.71 6.64
C ILE A 225 -8.28 -7.07 5.27
N LEU A 226 -8.52 -5.76 5.23
CA LEU A 226 -8.65 -5.03 3.96
C LEU A 226 -7.32 -5.06 3.19
N GLN A 227 -6.19 -4.89 3.87
CA GLN A 227 -4.87 -5.01 3.27
C GLN A 227 -4.61 -6.42 2.72
N ALA A 228 -5.03 -7.47 3.44
CA ALA A 228 -4.98 -8.84 2.92
C ALA A 228 -5.86 -8.99 1.68
N ALA A 229 -7.08 -8.44 1.69
CA ALA A 229 -7.97 -8.47 0.53
C ALA A 229 -7.35 -7.74 -0.68
N ASP A 230 -6.71 -6.59 -0.48
CA ASP A 230 -6.04 -5.82 -1.54
C ASP A 230 -4.98 -6.65 -2.29
N ILE A 231 -4.21 -7.42 -1.55
CA ILE A 231 -3.15 -8.28 -2.09
C ILE A 231 -3.75 -9.51 -2.79
N LEU A 232 -4.69 -10.18 -2.11
CA LEU A 232 -5.18 -11.49 -2.52
C LEU A 232 -6.19 -11.42 -3.67
N VAL A 233 -6.96 -10.34 -3.78
CA VAL A 233 -7.95 -10.18 -4.85
C VAL A 233 -7.29 -10.14 -6.23
N HIS A 234 -6.03 -9.72 -6.31
CA HIS A 234 -5.24 -9.70 -7.54
C HIS A 234 -4.32 -10.91 -7.71
N ARG A 235 -4.41 -11.91 -6.80
CA ARG A 235 -3.50 -13.07 -6.74
C ARG A 235 -2.02 -12.65 -6.72
N ALA A 236 -1.72 -11.58 -5.98
CA ALA A 236 -0.35 -11.10 -5.88
C ALA A 236 0.57 -12.19 -5.36
N THR A 237 1.60 -12.49 -6.13
CA THR A 237 2.66 -13.45 -5.78
C THR A 237 3.74 -12.80 -4.94
N HIS A 238 3.94 -11.49 -5.09
CA HIS A 238 4.99 -10.74 -4.42
C HIS A 238 4.45 -9.39 -3.94
N VAL A 239 4.89 -8.94 -2.77
CA VAL A 239 4.52 -7.64 -2.20
C VAL A 239 5.79 -6.96 -1.67
N PRO A 240 6.16 -5.77 -2.20
CA PRO A 240 7.23 -4.99 -1.62
C PRO A 240 6.70 -4.33 -0.36
N VAL A 241 7.30 -4.67 0.77
CA VAL A 241 6.96 -4.11 2.08
C VAL A 241 8.21 -3.66 2.81
N GLY A 242 8.11 -2.51 3.48
CA GLY A 242 9.10 -2.10 4.47
C GLY A 242 9.00 -2.97 5.73
N GLU A 243 10.03 -2.91 6.57
CA GLU A 243 10.13 -3.67 7.83
C GLU A 243 8.87 -3.51 8.72
N ASP A 244 8.32 -2.29 8.80
CA ASP A 244 7.13 -1.96 9.62
C ASP A 244 5.85 -2.70 9.21
N GLN A 245 5.82 -3.27 7.99
CA GLN A 245 4.63 -3.87 7.38
C GLN A 245 4.72 -5.39 7.27
N LYS A 246 5.82 -6.00 7.76
CA LYS A 246 6.01 -7.47 7.73
C LYS A 246 4.89 -8.22 8.47
N GLN A 247 4.45 -7.71 9.61
CA GLN A 247 3.37 -8.34 10.39
C GLN A 247 2.04 -8.39 9.63
N HIS A 248 1.70 -7.36 8.86
CA HIS A 248 0.48 -7.34 8.05
C HIS A 248 0.56 -8.30 6.87
N LEU A 249 1.74 -8.43 6.23
CA LEU A 249 1.91 -9.40 5.15
C LEU A 249 1.83 -10.83 5.67
N GLU A 250 2.37 -11.10 6.87
CA GLU A 250 2.22 -12.40 7.52
C GLU A 250 0.75 -12.70 7.85
N PHE A 251 0.00 -11.69 8.27
CA PHE A 251 -1.44 -11.82 8.44
C PHE A 251 -2.17 -12.15 7.14
N ALA A 252 -1.79 -11.56 6.01
CA ALA A 252 -2.35 -11.92 4.71
C ALA A 252 -2.09 -13.41 4.37
N ARG A 253 -0.92 -13.96 4.68
CA ARG A 253 -0.63 -15.40 4.53
C ARG A 253 -1.48 -16.27 5.46
N ASN A 254 -1.76 -15.79 6.66
CA ASN A 254 -2.69 -16.45 7.58
C ASN A 254 -4.13 -16.44 7.04
N CYS A 255 -4.60 -15.33 6.46
CA CYS A 255 -5.89 -15.28 5.77
C CYS A 255 -6.00 -16.33 4.65
N VAL A 256 -4.95 -16.48 3.84
CA VAL A 256 -4.88 -17.54 2.80
C VAL A 256 -5.00 -18.93 3.43
N THR A 257 -4.23 -19.20 4.48
CA THR A 257 -4.23 -20.50 5.16
C THR A 257 -5.61 -20.83 5.72
N ASN A 258 -6.22 -19.88 6.43
CA ASN A 258 -7.54 -20.04 7.04
C ASN A 258 -8.63 -20.23 5.99
N PHE A 259 -8.63 -19.43 4.93
CA PHE A 259 -9.60 -19.52 3.84
C PHE A 259 -9.50 -20.89 3.13
N ASN A 260 -8.31 -21.26 2.69
CA ASN A 260 -8.09 -22.52 1.97
C ASN A 260 -8.43 -23.74 2.83
N HIS A 261 -8.12 -23.69 4.14
CA HIS A 261 -8.51 -24.73 5.08
C HIS A 261 -10.04 -24.80 5.28
N ARG A 262 -10.71 -23.64 5.46
CA ARG A 262 -12.15 -23.57 5.71
C ARG A 262 -12.99 -24.11 4.55
N TYR A 263 -12.55 -23.88 3.32
CA TYR A 263 -13.25 -24.27 2.09
C TYR A 263 -12.61 -25.47 1.37
N LEU A 264 -11.65 -26.15 2.01
CA LEU A 264 -11.04 -27.41 1.56
C LEU A 264 -10.42 -27.34 0.15
N GLY A 265 -9.70 -26.27 -0.17
CA GLY A 265 -9.06 -26.13 -1.50
C GLY A 265 -8.02 -25.02 -1.60
N PRO A 266 -7.08 -25.09 -2.57
CA PRO A 266 -6.01 -24.11 -2.73
C PRO A 266 -6.45 -22.86 -3.53
N TYR A 267 -7.55 -22.23 -3.13
CA TYR A 267 -8.17 -21.14 -3.89
C TYR A 267 -7.32 -19.86 -3.93
N LEU A 268 -6.70 -19.52 -2.79
CA LEU A 268 -5.84 -18.34 -2.64
C LEU A 268 -4.37 -18.75 -2.54
N VAL A 269 -3.48 -17.86 -3.01
CA VAL A 269 -2.02 -18.07 -3.05
C VAL A 269 -1.36 -17.17 -2.02
N LYS A 270 -0.36 -17.71 -1.30
CA LYS A 270 0.42 -16.95 -0.33
C LYS A 270 1.39 -16.01 -1.05
N PRO A 271 1.38 -14.70 -0.75
CA PRO A 271 2.34 -13.75 -1.32
C PRO A 271 3.73 -13.89 -0.68
N GLU A 272 4.78 -13.68 -1.45
CA GLU A 272 6.17 -13.56 -1.00
C GLU A 272 6.54 -12.09 -0.72
N THR A 273 7.53 -11.90 0.14
CA THR A 273 8.02 -10.56 0.50
C THR A 273 9.13 -10.14 -0.45
N ILE A 274 9.02 -8.94 -1.04
CA ILE A 274 10.19 -8.26 -1.62
C ILE A 274 10.70 -7.29 -0.56
N VAL A 275 11.87 -7.57 0.00
CA VAL A 275 12.50 -6.69 1.00
C VAL A 275 13.17 -5.55 0.27
N SER A 276 12.75 -4.31 0.55
CA SER A 276 13.49 -3.13 0.10
C SER A 276 14.77 -2.99 0.92
N SER A 277 15.91 -2.85 0.25
CA SER A 277 17.22 -2.60 0.87
C SER A 277 17.40 -1.16 1.37
N ILE A 278 16.44 -0.27 1.06
CA ILE A 278 16.56 1.15 1.31
C ILE A 278 16.29 1.46 2.79
N LYS A 279 17.29 2.07 3.44
CA LYS A 279 17.21 2.49 4.85
C LYS A 279 16.26 3.69 5.00
N ARG A 280 15.62 3.79 6.15
CA ARG A 280 14.57 4.80 6.42
C ARG A 280 15.16 6.21 6.40
N VAL A 281 14.51 7.10 5.66
CA VAL A 281 14.81 8.55 5.70
C VAL A 281 14.11 9.19 6.91
N MET A 282 14.88 9.91 7.71
CA MET A 282 14.43 10.55 8.95
C MET A 282 14.02 12.00 8.73
N SER A 283 13.29 12.56 9.70
CA SER A 283 12.91 13.97 9.72
C SER A 283 14.14 14.87 9.81
N LEU A 284 14.11 16.01 9.08
CA LEU A 284 15.19 16.99 9.10
C LEU A 284 15.23 17.81 10.40
N THR A 285 14.12 17.88 11.14
CA THR A 285 14.03 18.64 12.40
C THR A 285 14.09 17.75 13.63
N ASN A 286 13.70 16.47 13.50
CA ASN A 286 13.82 15.47 14.54
C ASN A 286 14.44 14.17 13.97
N PRO A 287 15.78 14.07 13.91
CA PRO A 287 16.47 12.98 13.21
C PRO A 287 16.25 11.57 13.76
N THR A 288 15.66 11.42 14.96
CA THR A 288 15.30 10.11 15.52
C THR A 288 13.92 9.63 15.08
N SER A 289 13.12 10.53 14.50
CA SER A 289 11.77 10.25 14.03
C SER A 289 11.73 10.11 12.51
N LYS A 290 10.96 9.15 12.02
CA LYS A 290 10.72 8.96 10.58
C LYS A 290 10.08 10.22 9.98
N MET A 291 10.52 10.58 8.77
CA MET A 291 9.87 11.65 8.02
C MET A 291 8.37 11.34 7.85
N SER A 292 7.51 12.25 8.28
CA SER A 292 6.05 12.08 8.24
C SER A 292 5.35 13.29 7.66
N LYS A 293 4.25 13.04 6.95
CA LYS A 293 3.33 14.08 6.47
C LYS A 293 2.51 14.71 7.59
N SER A 294 2.27 13.98 8.66
CA SER A 294 1.49 14.45 9.82
C SER A 294 2.28 15.37 10.74
N ASP A 295 3.59 15.55 10.50
CA ASP A 295 4.40 16.50 11.26
C ASP A 295 3.95 17.94 10.93
N PRO A 296 3.58 18.76 11.92
CA PRO A 296 3.15 20.14 11.68
C PRO A 296 4.26 21.01 11.08
N ALA A 297 5.52 20.70 11.35
CA ALA A 297 6.64 21.45 10.80
C ALA A 297 6.90 21.03 9.35
N ALA A 298 6.53 21.87 8.37
CA ALA A 298 6.85 21.62 6.97
C ALA A 298 8.35 21.48 6.69
N ALA A 299 9.20 22.06 7.54
CA ALA A 299 10.67 21.94 7.48
C ALA A 299 11.19 20.53 7.82
N SER A 300 10.38 19.69 8.49
CA SER A 300 10.75 18.30 8.83
C SER A 300 10.90 17.40 7.61
N ARG A 301 10.32 17.78 6.47
CA ARG A 301 10.17 16.94 5.28
C ARG A 301 10.43 17.70 3.99
N ILE A 302 10.91 16.98 2.98
CA ILE A 302 11.03 17.47 1.61
C ILE A 302 9.99 16.77 0.75
N LEU A 303 9.11 17.54 0.11
CA LEU A 303 8.16 17.04 -0.87
C LEU A 303 8.86 16.86 -2.22
N ILE A 304 8.43 15.88 -3.01
CA ILE A 304 9.01 15.67 -4.36
C ILE A 304 8.75 16.85 -5.32
N THR A 305 7.87 17.78 -4.93
CA THR A 305 7.52 18.98 -5.70
C THR A 305 8.03 20.27 -5.06
N ASP A 306 8.79 20.21 -3.96
CA ASP A 306 9.37 21.42 -3.35
C ASP A 306 10.29 22.13 -4.36
N THR A 307 10.28 23.47 -4.39
CA THR A 307 11.20 24.24 -5.26
C THR A 307 12.65 24.07 -4.83
N ALA A 308 13.58 24.42 -5.73
CA ALA A 308 15.01 24.32 -5.44
C ALA A 308 15.41 25.11 -4.19
N GLU A 309 14.85 26.32 -4.03
CA GLU A 309 15.10 27.20 -2.89
C GLU A 309 14.51 26.62 -1.59
N ALA A 310 13.33 26.00 -1.67
CA ALA A 310 12.69 25.37 -0.52
C ALA A 310 13.49 24.16 -0.04
N ILE A 311 13.97 23.31 -0.97
CA ILE A 311 14.84 22.16 -0.67
C ILE A 311 16.13 22.64 -0.01
N GLU A 312 16.80 23.63 -0.60
CA GLU A 312 18.02 24.21 -0.02
C GLU A 312 17.78 24.76 1.38
N LYS A 313 16.71 25.54 1.58
CA LYS A 313 16.38 26.13 2.89
C LYS A 313 16.14 25.05 3.94
N LYS A 314 15.40 23.99 3.59
CA LYS A 314 15.11 22.88 4.51
C LYS A 314 16.35 22.09 4.88
N ILE A 315 17.23 21.80 3.92
CA ILE A 315 18.47 21.04 4.16
C ILE A 315 19.48 21.89 4.94
N LYS A 316 19.65 23.17 4.59
CA LYS A 316 20.48 24.12 5.36
C LYS A 316 20.00 24.20 6.82
N GLY A 317 18.68 24.24 7.02
CA GLY A 317 18.02 24.25 8.33
C GLY A 317 17.92 22.90 9.05
N ALA A 318 18.39 21.80 8.47
CA ALA A 318 18.30 20.48 9.09
C ALA A 318 19.09 20.44 10.41
N VAL A 319 18.52 19.81 11.44
CA VAL A 319 19.14 19.66 12.76
C VAL A 319 20.32 18.71 12.67
N THR A 320 21.47 19.21 13.10
CA THR A 320 22.72 18.47 13.27
C THR A 320 23.25 18.74 14.68
N ASP A 321 24.25 17.99 15.11
CA ASP A 321 24.93 18.27 16.39
C ASP A 321 25.85 19.50 16.32
N PHE A 322 26.45 19.83 17.46
CA PHE A 322 27.36 20.97 17.64
C PHE A 322 28.73 20.78 16.99
N ASN A 323 29.09 19.56 16.58
CA ASN A 323 30.38 19.27 15.95
C ASN A 323 30.33 19.55 14.44
N ALA A 324 30.40 20.83 14.10
CA ALA A 324 30.31 21.29 12.73
C ALA A 324 31.59 21.05 11.88
N LYS A 325 32.71 20.70 12.52
CA LYS A 325 34.02 20.57 11.86
C LYS A 325 34.25 19.20 11.22
N TYR A 326 33.65 18.16 11.76
CA TYR A 326 33.88 16.78 11.30
C TYR A 326 32.57 16.15 10.84
N VAL A 327 32.67 15.25 9.87
CA VAL A 327 31.55 14.48 9.31
C VAL A 327 31.93 13.00 9.39
N TRP A 328 31.09 12.20 10.05
CA TRP A 328 31.21 10.75 10.05
C TRP A 328 29.82 10.12 10.19
N TYR A 329 29.70 8.87 9.77
CA TYR A 329 28.45 8.13 9.85
C TYR A 329 28.35 7.41 11.20
N ASP A 330 27.40 7.84 12.01
CA ASP A 330 27.03 7.24 13.29
C ASP A 330 25.55 7.53 13.58
N PRO A 331 24.63 6.61 13.24
CA PRO A 331 23.20 6.83 13.42
C PRO A 331 22.75 6.98 14.87
N GLU A 332 23.54 6.49 15.84
CA GLU A 332 23.18 6.55 17.27
C GLU A 332 23.66 7.85 17.89
N ALA A 333 24.95 8.20 17.72
CA ALA A 333 25.51 9.41 18.31
C ALA A 333 25.23 10.67 17.47
N ARG A 334 25.12 10.53 16.14
CA ARG A 334 24.94 11.65 15.19
C ARG A 334 23.81 11.41 14.18
N PRO A 335 22.57 11.19 14.64
CA PRO A 335 21.46 10.82 13.76
C PRO A 335 21.20 11.85 12.65
N GLY A 336 21.37 13.15 12.92
CA GLY A 336 21.18 14.21 11.93
C GLY A 336 22.18 14.17 10.77
N VAL A 337 23.48 14.07 11.09
CA VAL A 337 24.56 13.99 10.08
C VAL A 337 24.48 12.66 9.32
N SER A 338 24.21 11.57 10.04
CA SER A 338 24.02 10.24 9.44
C SER A 338 22.84 10.19 8.48
N ASN A 339 21.72 10.87 8.79
CA ASN A 339 20.58 10.99 7.88
C ASN A 339 20.95 11.74 6.60
N LEU A 340 21.76 12.81 6.69
CA LEU A 340 22.23 13.57 5.53
C LEU A 340 23.22 12.77 4.67
N LEU A 341 24.18 12.08 5.29
CA LEU A 341 25.10 11.18 4.58
C LEU A 341 24.36 10.02 3.92
N LEU A 342 23.35 9.48 4.58
CA LEU A 342 22.49 8.44 4.02
C LEU A 342 21.74 8.97 2.80
N LEU A 343 21.17 10.18 2.84
CA LEU A 343 20.53 10.80 1.69
C LEU A 343 21.51 11.00 0.52
N LEU A 344 22.71 11.50 0.81
CA LEU A 344 23.74 11.68 -0.21
C LEU A 344 24.15 10.34 -0.85
N SER A 345 24.33 9.31 -0.04
CA SER A 345 24.67 7.95 -0.49
C SER A 345 23.61 7.35 -1.42
N HIS A 346 22.32 7.55 -1.15
CA HIS A 346 21.25 7.08 -2.03
C HIS A 346 21.19 7.80 -3.38
N LEU A 347 21.75 9.01 -3.45
CA LEU A 347 21.79 9.84 -4.65
C LEU A 347 23.16 9.86 -5.32
N ASP A 348 24.12 9.09 -4.78
CA ASP A 348 25.47 9.04 -5.29
C ASP A 348 25.51 8.18 -6.57
N PRO A 349 25.96 8.72 -7.72
CA PRO A 349 26.03 7.96 -8.97
C PRO A 349 26.94 6.74 -8.90
N HIS A 350 27.89 6.71 -7.96
CA HIS A 350 28.84 5.62 -7.76
C HIS A 350 28.37 4.61 -6.71
N ASN A 351 27.16 4.80 -6.14
CA ASN A 351 26.59 3.97 -5.07
C ASN A 351 27.51 3.83 -3.84
N ARG A 352 28.28 4.89 -3.52
CA ARG A 352 29.15 4.91 -2.34
C ARG A 352 28.33 4.83 -1.05
N THR A 353 28.79 4.06 -0.08
CA THR A 353 28.20 4.02 1.27
C THR A 353 28.45 5.33 2.03
N PRO A 354 27.69 5.63 3.09
CA PRO A 354 27.97 6.79 3.94
C PRO A 354 29.42 6.85 4.45
N GLU A 355 30.01 5.71 4.77
CA GLU A 355 31.40 5.60 5.23
C GLU A 355 32.40 5.91 4.10
N GLN A 356 32.13 5.45 2.88
CA GLN A 356 32.96 5.75 1.71
C GLN A 356 32.89 7.24 1.35
N LEU A 357 31.70 7.84 1.38
CA LEU A 357 31.52 9.29 1.19
C LEU A 357 32.34 10.09 2.20
N VAL A 358 32.33 9.68 3.47
CA VAL A 358 33.13 10.32 4.53
C VAL A 358 34.63 10.22 4.24
N ALA A 359 35.11 9.07 3.80
CA ALA A 359 36.52 8.87 3.49
C ALA A 359 36.98 9.73 2.30
N ASP A 360 36.20 9.70 1.21
CA ASP A 360 36.56 10.34 -0.06
C ASP A 360 36.38 11.87 -0.03
N ASP A 361 35.24 12.33 0.50
CA ASP A 361 34.81 13.73 0.36
C ASP A 361 35.10 14.55 1.63
N PHE A 362 35.29 13.89 2.78
CA PHE A 362 35.45 14.55 4.10
C PHE A 362 36.73 14.16 4.86
N GLY A 363 37.55 13.24 4.32
CA GLY A 363 38.90 12.95 4.79
C GLY A 363 39.03 12.02 6.01
N GLY A 364 37.97 11.31 6.41
CA GLY A 364 37.98 10.47 7.62
C GLY A 364 38.17 11.29 8.90
N GLY A 365 38.13 10.65 10.08
CA GLY A 365 38.12 11.32 11.40
C GLY A 365 39.31 12.25 11.72
N ASP A 366 40.34 12.29 10.87
CA ASP A 366 41.53 13.15 11.01
C ASP A 366 41.44 14.43 10.14
N GLY A 367 40.22 14.86 9.79
CA GLY A 367 39.87 15.86 8.77
C GLY A 367 40.69 17.17 8.70
N PRO A 368 40.54 17.94 7.62
CA PRO A 368 41.43 19.05 7.25
C PRO A 368 41.65 20.05 8.39
N THR A 369 42.91 20.42 8.61
CA THR A 369 43.42 21.35 9.64
C THR A 369 42.97 22.81 9.41
N GLY A 370 41.66 23.05 9.28
CA GLY A 370 41.09 24.35 8.90
C GLY A 370 39.81 24.73 9.66
N THR A 371 39.42 26.00 9.53
CA THR A 371 38.21 26.64 10.08
C THR A 371 36.91 26.26 9.36
N THR A 372 36.97 25.35 8.38
CA THR A 372 35.88 25.02 7.48
C THR A 372 34.81 24.16 8.18
N ASN A 373 33.55 24.59 8.06
CA ASN A 373 32.41 23.85 8.57
C ASN A 373 32.05 22.73 7.58
N GLN A 374 32.55 21.52 7.80
CA GLN A 374 32.32 20.36 6.93
C GLN A 374 30.84 19.94 6.88
N VAL A 375 30.09 20.13 7.98
CA VAL A 375 28.65 19.87 8.01
C VAL A 375 27.89 20.81 7.07
N LYS A 376 28.35 22.06 6.92
CA LYS A 376 27.79 23.01 5.95
C LYS A 376 28.02 22.51 4.51
N ILE A 377 29.22 22.03 4.20
CA ILE A 377 29.56 21.46 2.88
C ILE A 377 28.68 20.24 2.59
N LEU A 378 28.53 19.33 3.58
CA LEU A 378 27.62 18.18 3.46
C LEU A 378 26.20 18.62 3.12
N LYS A 379 25.66 19.62 3.83
CA LYS A 379 24.31 20.16 3.56
C LYS A 379 24.20 20.74 2.14
N GLU A 380 25.22 21.44 1.66
CA GLU A 380 25.25 21.98 0.29
C GLU A 380 25.28 20.88 -0.76
N GLN A 381 26.10 19.84 -0.57
CA GLN A 381 26.16 18.67 -1.45
C GLN A 381 24.83 17.90 -1.48
N VAL A 382 24.23 17.65 -0.30
CA VAL A 382 22.93 16.97 -0.21
C VAL A 382 21.84 17.80 -0.89
N ALA A 383 21.82 19.13 -0.70
CA ALA A 383 20.84 19.99 -1.36
C ALA A 383 20.98 19.96 -2.87
N LYS A 384 22.20 20.01 -3.40
CA LYS A 384 22.47 19.89 -4.83
C LYS A 384 22.02 18.53 -5.38
N ALA A 385 22.37 17.43 -4.71
CA ALA A 385 22.00 16.09 -5.14
C ALA A 385 20.47 15.88 -5.13
N VAL A 386 19.80 16.29 -4.05
CA VAL A 386 18.33 16.19 -3.94
C VAL A 386 17.64 17.04 -5.00
N ASN A 387 18.14 18.25 -5.27
CA ASN A 387 17.59 19.10 -6.32
C ASN A 387 17.72 18.47 -7.71
N ALA A 388 18.90 17.93 -8.03
CA ALA A 388 19.15 17.28 -9.33
C ALA A 388 18.22 16.06 -9.56
N GLU A 389 17.98 15.26 -8.53
CA GLU A 389 17.06 14.11 -8.60
C GLU A 389 15.59 14.56 -8.76
N LEU A 390 15.15 15.54 -7.97
CA LEU A 390 13.74 15.92 -7.92
C LEU A 390 13.31 16.90 -9.01
N GLU A 391 14.24 17.60 -9.65
CA GLU A 391 13.94 18.55 -10.72
C GLU A 391 13.08 17.97 -11.85
N PRO A 392 13.48 16.89 -12.55
CA PRO A 392 12.67 16.33 -13.63
C PRO A 392 11.30 15.83 -13.14
N ILE A 393 11.24 15.29 -11.91
CA ILE A 393 10.00 14.80 -11.30
C ILE A 393 9.06 15.97 -11.01
N ARG A 394 9.59 17.06 -10.45
CA ARG A 394 8.84 18.28 -10.11
C ARG A 394 8.30 18.95 -11.36
N GLU A 395 9.11 19.08 -12.41
CA GLU A 395 8.68 19.62 -13.71
C GLU A 395 7.55 18.78 -14.29
N LYS A 396 7.71 17.45 -14.32
CA LYS A 396 6.69 16.55 -14.87
C LYS A 396 5.39 16.59 -14.07
N PHE A 397 5.48 16.64 -12.74
CA PHE A 397 4.31 16.79 -11.89
C PHE A 397 3.55 18.09 -12.18
N ASN A 398 4.28 19.21 -12.26
CA ASN A 398 3.70 20.52 -12.53
C ASN A 398 3.07 20.58 -13.93
N GLU A 399 3.69 19.94 -14.93
CA GLU A 399 3.12 19.79 -16.28
C GLU A 399 1.78 19.04 -16.21
N ILE A 400 1.76 17.86 -15.58
CA ILE A 400 0.57 17.01 -15.47
C ILE A 400 -0.56 17.75 -14.74
N MET A 401 -0.26 18.37 -13.60
CA MET A 401 -1.25 19.08 -12.80
C MET A 401 -1.78 20.34 -13.47
N SER A 402 -0.95 21.07 -14.21
CA SER A 402 -1.39 22.24 -14.98
C SER A 402 -2.31 21.81 -16.12
N ARG A 403 -1.93 20.75 -16.86
CA ARG A 403 -2.77 20.19 -17.93
C ARG A 403 -4.09 19.64 -17.42
N ASP A 404 -4.12 18.96 -16.26
CA ASP A 404 -5.37 18.45 -15.67
C ASP A 404 -6.34 19.58 -15.27
N LYS A 405 -5.82 20.74 -14.83
CA LYS A 405 -6.64 21.91 -14.50
C LYS A 405 -7.27 22.54 -15.73
N GLU A 406 -6.54 22.61 -16.85
CA GLU A 406 -7.04 23.18 -18.10
C GLU A 406 -7.96 22.20 -18.84
N HIS A 407 -7.55 20.93 -18.93
CA HIS A 407 -8.23 19.87 -19.68
C HIS A 407 -8.07 18.51 -18.96
N PRO A 408 -9.03 18.09 -18.11
CA PRO A 408 -8.88 16.92 -17.23
C PRO A 408 -8.91 15.54 -17.96
N GLY A 409 -8.58 15.48 -19.24
CA GLY A 409 -8.69 14.27 -20.06
C GLY A 409 -7.66 13.19 -19.70
N TYR A 410 -6.38 13.57 -19.59
CA TYR A 410 -5.29 12.59 -19.49
C TYR A 410 -5.33 11.78 -18.18
N LEU A 411 -5.39 12.44 -17.01
CA LEU A 411 -5.47 11.73 -15.72
C LEU A 411 -6.73 10.86 -15.63
N ASN A 412 -7.87 11.38 -16.11
CA ASN A 412 -9.11 10.60 -16.13
C ASN A 412 -8.98 9.34 -16.99
N GLN A 413 -8.34 9.43 -18.16
CA GLN A 413 -8.07 8.27 -19.01
C GLN A 413 -7.20 7.24 -18.29
N VAL A 414 -6.11 7.67 -17.66
CA VAL A 414 -5.22 6.78 -16.87
C VAL A 414 -6.02 6.09 -15.76
N ILE A 415 -6.83 6.85 -15.01
CA ILE A 415 -7.67 6.33 -13.92
C ILE A 415 -8.68 5.30 -14.46
N MET A 416 -9.34 5.59 -15.58
CA MET A 416 -10.33 4.69 -16.18
C MET A 416 -9.71 3.39 -16.69
N THR A 417 -8.57 3.49 -17.38
CA THR A 417 -7.83 2.32 -17.88
C THR A 417 -7.35 1.45 -16.73
N GLY A 418 -6.71 2.05 -15.72
CA GLY A 418 -6.24 1.33 -14.54
C GLY A 418 -7.37 0.67 -13.76
N ARG A 419 -8.49 1.38 -13.57
CA ARG A 419 -9.71 0.81 -12.98
C ARG A 419 -10.21 -0.41 -13.74
N SER A 420 -10.30 -0.32 -15.08
CA SER A 420 -10.80 -1.42 -15.91
C SER A 420 -9.93 -2.68 -15.74
N ARG A 421 -8.61 -2.53 -15.90
CA ARG A 421 -7.64 -3.63 -15.74
C ARG A 421 -7.68 -4.25 -14.34
N ALA A 422 -7.73 -3.41 -13.30
CA ALA A 422 -7.83 -3.88 -11.92
C ALA A 422 -9.14 -4.63 -11.65
N ARG A 423 -10.29 -4.15 -12.16
CA ARG A 423 -11.58 -4.85 -12.01
C ARG A 423 -11.57 -6.21 -12.70
N SER A 424 -11.02 -6.31 -13.90
CA SER A 424 -10.92 -7.60 -14.60
C SER A 424 -10.03 -8.60 -13.84
N SER A 425 -8.87 -8.14 -13.35
CA SER A 425 -7.99 -8.96 -12.51
C SER A 425 -8.71 -9.45 -11.23
N ALA A 426 -9.40 -8.55 -10.53
CA ALA A 426 -10.11 -8.86 -9.30
C ALA A 426 -11.31 -9.80 -9.52
N ALA A 427 -12.05 -9.61 -10.62
CA ALA A 427 -13.21 -10.43 -10.96
C ALA A 427 -12.85 -11.92 -11.13
N ASN A 428 -11.69 -12.21 -11.73
CA ASN A 428 -11.20 -13.57 -11.90
C ASN A 428 -11.02 -14.29 -10.56
N THR A 429 -10.45 -13.61 -9.57
CA THR A 429 -10.29 -14.16 -8.21
C THR A 429 -11.63 -14.27 -7.49
N MET A 430 -12.48 -13.25 -7.60
CA MET A 430 -13.78 -13.26 -6.93
C MET A 430 -14.70 -14.36 -7.42
N ARG A 431 -14.65 -14.74 -8.69
CA ARG A 431 -15.39 -15.91 -9.20
C ARG A 431 -14.99 -17.19 -8.45
N ILE A 432 -13.69 -17.44 -8.30
CA ILE A 432 -13.17 -18.60 -7.56
C ILE A 432 -13.58 -18.55 -6.09
N VAL A 433 -13.44 -17.38 -5.46
CA VAL A 433 -13.78 -17.18 -4.04
C VAL A 433 -15.28 -17.37 -3.80
N ARG A 434 -16.14 -16.76 -4.61
CA ARG A 434 -17.60 -16.89 -4.48
C ARG A 434 -18.06 -18.31 -4.70
N GLN A 435 -17.50 -19.00 -5.69
CA GLN A 435 -17.80 -20.40 -5.93
C GLN A 435 -17.39 -21.28 -4.73
N ALA A 436 -16.18 -21.07 -4.18
CA ALA A 436 -15.72 -21.79 -2.99
C ALA A 436 -16.59 -21.53 -1.76
N CYS A 437 -17.16 -20.32 -1.65
CA CYS A 437 -18.08 -19.93 -0.59
C CYS A 437 -19.55 -20.25 -0.87
N GLU A 438 -19.87 -20.87 -2.01
CA GLU A 438 -21.25 -21.14 -2.47
C GLU A 438 -22.13 -19.88 -2.55
N LEU A 439 -21.53 -18.72 -2.86
CA LEU A 439 -22.24 -17.43 -3.02
C LEU A 439 -22.83 -17.26 -4.42
N ASP A 440 -22.20 -17.84 -5.43
CA ASP A 440 -22.72 -17.88 -6.81
C ASP A 440 -23.42 -19.22 -7.03
N LEU A 441 -24.73 -19.27 -6.74
CA LEU A 441 -25.56 -20.49 -6.85
C LEU A 441 -26.12 -20.73 -8.26
N TYR A 442 -25.99 -19.75 -9.16
CA TYR A 442 -26.54 -19.81 -10.51
C TYR A 442 -25.49 -19.31 -11.52
N THR A 443 -24.82 -20.26 -12.17
CA THR A 443 -24.14 -20.07 -13.46
C THR A 443 -24.84 -20.89 -14.50
#